data_AF-A0A940TYU0-F1
#
_entry.id   AF-A0A940TYU0-F1
#
_cell.length_a   1.000
_cell.length_b   1.000
_cell.length_c   1.000
_cell.angle_alpha   90.00
_cell.angle_beta   90.00
_cell.angle_gamma   90.00
#
_symmetry.space_group_name_H-M   'P 1'
#
loop_
_entity.id
_entity.type
_entity.pdbx_description
1 polymer ?
#
loop_
_entity_poly.entity_id
_entity_poly.type
_entity_poly.pdbx_seq_one_letter_code
_entity_poly.pdbx_strand_id
1 'polypeptide(L)'
;MSKKIFVFLSLLVVASMLLVACGGGATEEPVATEPPAVEEPTAVPEEPTAVPEEPTAVPPTEAPAEATCEDAIGCVEVAAGDPIHIAYAMVIAGPDATLGTDSRNGAEIAISDKGGTLLGHPIQFDGE
;
A
#
# COMPACT_ATOMS: atom_id res chain seq x y z
N MET A 1 37.07 -35.15 19.30
CA MET A 1 36.15 -34.09 19.77
C MET A 1 35.11 -34.75 20.66
N SER A 2 35.10 -34.44 21.96
CA SER A 2 34.27 -35.18 22.93
C SER A 2 32.81 -34.76 22.81
N LYS A 3 31.89 -35.72 22.83
CA LYS A 3 30.43 -35.48 22.69
C LYS A 3 29.91 -34.46 23.72
N LYS A 4 30.56 -34.39 24.88
CA LYS A 4 30.30 -33.40 25.96
C LYS A 4 30.66 -31.97 25.56
N ILE A 5 31.74 -31.77 24.80
CA ILE A 5 32.13 -30.45 24.28
C ILE A 5 31.10 -29.96 23.25
N PHE A 6 30.60 -30.84 22.38
CA PHE A 6 29.56 -30.47 21.43
C PHE A 6 28.24 -30.09 22.11
N VAL A 7 27.85 -30.80 23.17
CA VAL A 7 26.66 -30.46 23.96
C VAL A 7 26.84 -29.10 24.66
N PHE A 8 28.01 -28.83 25.24
CA PHE A 8 28.31 -27.53 25.86
C PHE A 8 28.31 -26.38 24.84
N LEU A 9 28.92 -26.60 23.67
CA LEU A 9 28.97 -25.60 22.60
C LEU A 9 27.56 -25.28 22.08
N SER A 10 26.72 -26.31 21.88
CA SER A 10 25.33 -26.14 21.47
C SER A 10 24.51 -25.37 22.52
N LEU A 11 24.71 -25.66 23.81
CA LEU A 11 24.03 -24.96 24.90
C LEU A 11 24.42 -23.48 24.95
N LEU A 12 25.71 -23.18 24.75
CA LEU A 12 26.24 -21.80 24.73
C LEU A 12 25.64 -20.99 23.57
N VAL A 13 25.53 -21.58 22.38
CA VAL A 13 24.91 -20.93 21.22
C VAL A 13 23.44 -20.61 21.49
N VAL A 14 22.67 -21.55 22.04
CA VAL A 14 21.25 -21.32 22.39
C VAL A 14 21.11 -20.24 23.47
N ALA A 15 21.97 -20.23 24.49
CA ALA A 15 21.97 -19.19 25.52
C ALA A 15 22.32 -17.80 24.95
N SER A 16 23.23 -17.73 23.98
CA SER A 16 23.58 -16.47 23.32
C SER A 16 22.42 -15.89 22.48
N MET A 17 21.63 -16.76 21.83
CA MET A 17 20.42 -16.33 21.12
C MET A 17 19.34 -15.79 22.06
N LEU A 18 19.23 -16.33 23.28
CA LEU A 18 18.27 -15.84 24.28
C LEU A 18 18.67 -14.48 24.88
N LEU A 19 19.96 -14.19 25.00
CA LEU A 19 20.44 -12.89 25.50
C LEU A 19 20.20 -11.74 24.50
N VAL A 20 20.22 -12.01 23.19
CA VAL A 20 19.91 -11.02 22.15
C VAL A 20 18.43 -10.62 22.15
N ALA A 21 17.54 -11.51 22.58
CA ALA A 21 16.10 -11.26 22.60
C ALA A 21 15.63 -10.31 23.72
N CYS A 22 16.49 -9.97 24.70
CA CYS A 22 16.13 -9.13 25.85
C CYS A 22 16.86 -7.77 25.89
N GLY A 23 17.19 -7.21 24.72
CA GLY A 23 17.47 -5.77 24.63
C GLY A 23 18.89 -5.32 24.99
N GLY A 24 19.92 -6.02 24.50
CA GLY A 24 21.31 -5.52 24.49
C GLY A 24 21.56 -4.52 23.35
N GLY A 25 20.70 -3.51 23.20
CA GLY A 25 20.93 -2.38 22.31
C GLY A 25 21.58 -1.26 23.11
N ALA A 26 22.82 -0.92 22.78
CA ALA A 26 23.47 0.27 23.30
C ALA A 26 22.59 1.49 22.98
N THR A 27 22.14 2.18 24.02
CA THR A 27 21.57 3.53 23.91
C THR A 27 22.66 4.43 23.35
N GLU A 28 22.65 4.66 22.04
CA GLU A 28 23.20 5.89 21.51
C GLU A 28 22.30 7.02 22.00
N GLU A 29 22.87 7.92 22.79
CA GLU A 29 22.23 9.19 23.12
C GLU A 29 21.78 9.85 21.82
N PRO A 30 20.53 10.34 21.72
CA PRO A 30 20.13 11.13 20.58
C PRO A 30 20.96 12.42 20.62
N VAL A 31 21.92 12.52 19.70
CA VAL A 31 22.56 13.79 19.39
C VAL A 31 21.44 14.74 18.99
N ALA A 32 21.25 15.76 19.81
CA ALA A 32 20.34 16.85 19.53
C ALA A 32 20.69 17.43 18.17
N THR A 33 19.86 17.12 17.17
CA THR A 33 19.89 17.79 15.88
C THR A 33 19.36 19.19 16.13
N GLU A 34 20.21 20.19 15.95
CA GLU A 34 19.78 21.58 15.90
C GLU A 34 18.66 21.70 14.85
N PRO A 35 17.55 22.37 15.16
CA PRO A 35 16.53 22.64 14.17
C PRO A 35 17.19 23.41 13.01
N PRO A 36 16.95 23.03 11.75
CA PRO A 36 17.35 23.90 10.65
C PRO A 36 16.72 25.27 10.89
N ALA A 37 17.54 26.31 10.75
CA ALA A 37 17.09 27.68 10.75
C ALA A 37 15.89 27.79 9.81
N VAL A 38 14.76 28.24 10.37
CA VAL A 38 13.58 28.62 9.63
C VAL A 38 13.97 29.84 8.82
N GLU A 39 14.38 29.63 7.57
CA GLU A 39 14.32 30.69 6.57
C GLU A 39 12.84 31.02 6.39
N GLU A 40 12.52 32.29 6.61
CA GLU A 40 11.19 32.85 6.47
C GLU A 40 10.58 32.44 5.13
N PRO A 41 9.29 32.04 5.07
CA PRO A 41 8.65 31.77 3.81
C PRO A 41 8.62 33.08 3.02
N THR A 42 9.42 33.10 1.95
CA THR A 42 9.29 34.11 0.89
C THR A 42 7.84 34.05 0.41
N ALA A 43 7.11 35.14 0.64
CA ALA A 43 5.74 35.32 0.20
C ALA A 43 5.66 35.04 -1.30
N VAL A 44 5.02 33.91 -1.66
CA VAL A 44 4.61 33.65 -3.03
C VAL A 44 3.49 34.65 -3.34
N PRO A 45 3.61 35.48 -4.39
CA PRO A 45 2.55 36.42 -4.74
C PRO A 45 1.28 35.65 -5.09
N GLU A 46 0.17 36.01 -4.45
CA GLU A 46 -1.16 35.63 -4.89
C GLU A 46 -1.45 36.32 -6.23
N GLU A 47 -1.31 35.59 -7.34
CA GLU A 47 -2.02 35.92 -8.58
C GLU A 47 -3.04 34.81 -8.87
N PRO A 48 -4.35 35.10 -8.81
CA PRO A 48 -5.37 34.15 -9.23
C PRO A 48 -5.35 34.09 -10.75
N THR A 49 -4.66 33.09 -11.30
CA THR A 49 -4.85 32.75 -12.71
C THR A 49 -6.20 32.06 -12.82
N ALA A 50 -7.23 32.83 -13.14
CA ALA A 50 -8.54 32.34 -13.51
C ALA A 50 -8.39 31.41 -14.72
N VAL A 51 -8.58 30.11 -14.50
CA VAL A 51 -8.76 29.13 -15.57
C VAL A 51 -10.15 29.41 -16.18
N PRO A 52 -10.26 29.71 -17.49
CA PRO A 52 -11.57 29.85 -18.12
C PRO A 52 -12.31 28.52 -18.05
N GLU A 53 -13.49 28.52 -17.43
CA GLU A 53 -14.46 27.43 -17.51
C GLU A 53 -15.03 27.39 -18.93
N GLU A 54 -14.35 26.69 -19.85
CA GLU A 54 -15.01 26.24 -21.07
C GLU A 54 -15.85 24.99 -20.73
N PRO A 55 -17.17 25.01 -20.98
CA PRO A 55 -18.01 23.85 -20.75
C PRO A 55 -17.63 22.77 -21.76
N THR A 56 -16.85 21.80 -21.32
CA THR A 56 -16.62 20.56 -22.06
C THR A 56 -17.96 19.84 -22.13
N ALA A 57 -18.64 19.95 -23.27
CA ALA A 57 -19.87 19.22 -23.53
C ALA A 57 -19.57 17.72 -23.47
N VAL A 58 -20.08 17.06 -22.42
CA VAL A 58 -19.99 15.61 -22.25
C VAL A 58 -20.85 14.98 -23.35
N PRO A 59 -20.29 14.15 -24.24
CA PRO A 59 -21.10 13.47 -25.25
C PRO A 59 -22.14 12.56 -24.56
N PRO A 60 -23.31 12.33 -25.19
CA PRO A 60 -24.33 11.46 -24.63
C PRO A 60 -23.77 10.06 -24.41
N THR A 61 -23.98 9.51 -23.21
CA THR A 61 -23.68 8.12 -22.87
C THR A 61 -24.47 7.20 -23.80
N GLU A 62 -23.79 6.59 -24.76
CA GLU A 62 -24.32 5.48 -25.55
C GLU A 62 -24.68 4.32 -24.63
N ALA A 63 -25.82 3.67 -24.91
CA ALA A 63 -26.21 2.44 -24.21
C ALA A 63 -25.09 1.39 -24.41
N PRO A 64 -24.74 0.62 -23.36
CA PRO A 64 -23.65 -0.35 -23.46
C PRO A 64 -23.98 -1.34 -24.58
N ALA A 65 -23.09 -1.43 -25.57
CA ALA A 65 -23.12 -2.50 -26.55
C ALA A 65 -23.08 -3.84 -25.79
N GLU A 66 -23.87 -4.81 -26.23
CA GLU A 66 -23.79 -6.17 -25.70
C GLU A 66 -22.35 -6.67 -25.91
N ALA A 67 -21.59 -6.78 -24.82
CA ALA A 67 -20.20 -7.20 -24.89
C ALA A 67 -20.15 -8.67 -25.33
N THR A 68 -19.67 -8.91 -26.55
CA THR A 68 -19.44 -10.27 -27.06
C THR A 68 -18.19 -10.84 -26.39
N CYS A 69 -18.29 -12.03 -25.82
CA CYS A 69 -17.14 -12.71 -25.25
C CYS A 69 -16.31 -13.39 -26.34
N GLU A 70 -15.36 -12.65 -26.93
CA GLU A 70 -14.47 -13.16 -27.99
C GLU A 70 -13.03 -13.40 -27.51
N ASP A 71 -12.75 -13.21 -26.21
CA ASP A 71 -11.41 -13.36 -25.66
C ASP A 71 -10.95 -14.83 -25.65
N ALA A 72 -9.71 -15.08 -26.05
CA ALA A 72 -9.14 -16.43 -26.15
C ALA A 72 -8.94 -17.12 -24.78
N ILE A 73 -8.86 -16.34 -23.69
CA ILE A 73 -8.79 -16.83 -22.31
C ILE A 73 -10.20 -17.15 -21.77
N GLY A 74 -11.25 -16.65 -22.43
CA GLY A 74 -12.64 -16.74 -22.03
C GLY A 74 -13.08 -15.57 -21.14
N CYS A 75 -14.37 -15.51 -20.84
CA CYS A 75 -14.94 -14.47 -19.97
C CYS A 75 -15.45 -15.05 -18.66
N VAL A 76 -15.52 -14.17 -17.67
CA VAL A 76 -16.12 -14.44 -16.38
C VAL A 76 -17.49 -13.79 -16.35
N GLU A 77 -18.52 -14.59 -16.09
CA GLU A 77 -19.85 -14.08 -15.75
C GLU A 77 -19.88 -13.76 -14.25
N VAL A 78 -20.21 -12.50 -13.92
CA VAL A 78 -20.42 -12.05 -12.54
C VAL A 78 -21.92 -11.83 -12.38
N ALA A 79 -22.55 -12.55 -11.45
CA ALA A 79 -24.00 -12.42 -11.27
C ALA A 79 -24.34 -11.03 -10.69
N ALA A 80 -25.56 -10.56 -10.96
CA ALA A 80 -26.01 -9.27 -10.45
C ALA A 80 -25.94 -9.23 -8.91
N GLY A 81 -25.21 -8.26 -8.37
CA GLY A 81 -24.99 -8.10 -6.94
C GLY A 81 -23.79 -8.86 -6.37
N ASP A 82 -23.20 -9.80 -7.12
CA ASP A 82 -21.94 -10.44 -6.72
C ASP A 82 -20.80 -9.43 -6.77
N PRO A 83 -19.82 -9.50 -5.86
CA PRO A 83 -18.72 -8.56 -5.83
C PRO A 83 -17.74 -8.80 -6.98
N ILE A 84 -17.12 -7.73 -7.45
CA ILE A 84 -15.88 -7.80 -8.21
C ILE A 84 -14.75 -7.86 -7.19
N HIS A 85 -14.10 -9.02 -7.10
CA HIS A 85 -12.94 -9.21 -6.22
C HIS A 85 -11.67 -8.76 -6.91
N ILE A 86 -11.10 -7.67 -6.41
CA ILE A 86 -9.80 -7.15 -6.84
C ILE A 86 -8.78 -7.64 -5.82
N ALA A 87 -8.10 -8.74 -6.16
CA ALA A 87 -7.04 -9.28 -5.34
C ALA A 87 -5.75 -8.48 -5.50
N TYR A 88 -4.96 -8.34 -4.43
CA TYR A 88 -3.63 -7.77 -4.50
C TYR A 88 -2.53 -8.72 -4.03
N ALA A 89 -1.33 -8.53 -4.56
CA ALA A 89 -0.11 -9.17 -4.09
C ALA A 89 0.96 -8.10 -3.88
N MET A 90 1.08 -7.62 -2.64
CA MET A 90 1.86 -6.43 -2.31
C MET A 90 2.76 -6.68 -1.10
N VAL A 91 3.94 -6.06 -1.06
CA VAL A 91 4.83 -6.18 0.09
C VAL A 91 4.29 -5.35 1.25
N ILE A 92 3.39 -5.94 2.04
CA ILE A 92 2.71 -5.27 3.18
C ILE A 92 3.38 -5.56 4.53
N ALA A 93 4.43 -6.38 4.54
CA ALA A 93 5.21 -6.73 5.73
C ALA A 93 6.71 -6.82 5.42
N GLY A 94 7.54 -6.66 6.45
CA GLY A 94 9.00 -6.69 6.33
C GLY A 94 9.62 -5.32 6.01
N PRO A 95 10.88 -5.29 5.57
CA PRO A 95 11.64 -4.04 5.39
C PRO A 95 11.01 -3.07 4.38
N ASP A 96 10.36 -3.59 3.33
CA ASP A 96 9.77 -2.81 2.25
C ASP A 96 8.26 -2.57 2.41
N ALA A 97 7.71 -2.84 3.61
CA ALA A 97 6.27 -2.77 3.90
C ALA A 97 5.63 -1.42 3.57
N THR A 98 6.41 -0.34 3.60
CA THR A 98 5.93 1.01 3.30
C THR A 98 5.46 1.13 1.85
N LEU A 99 6.11 0.45 0.91
CA LEU A 99 5.76 0.49 -0.51
C LEU A 99 4.41 -0.20 -0.79
N GLY A 100 4.19 -1.39 -0.22
CA GLY A 100 2.92 -2.09 -0.37
C GLY A 100 1.80 -1.44 0.42
N THR A 101 2.09 -0.89 1.60
CA THR A 101 1.10 -0.16 2.41
C THR A 101 0.62 1.11 1.70
N ASP A 102 1.52 1.89 1.12
CA ASP A 102 1.16 3.08 0.35
C ASP A 102 0.27 2.72 -0.84
N SER A 103 0.67 1.71 -1.61
CA SER A 103 -0.08 1.22 -2.76
C SER A 103 -1.49 0.71 -2.38
N ARG A 104 -1.60 -0.05 -1.28
CA ARG A 104 -2.90 -0.55 -0.77
C ARG A 104 -3.81 0.58 -0.33
N ASN A 105 -3.29 1.51 0.46
CA ASN A 105 -4.07 2.63 0.96
C ASN A 105 -4.54 3.52 -0.21
N GLY A 106 -3.70 3.75 -1.22
CA GLY A 106 -4.08 4.47 -2.44
C GLY A 106 -5.22 3.79 -3.20
N ALA A 107 -5.19 2.45 -3.31
CA ALA A 107 -6.28 1.69 -3.91
C ALA A 107 -7.57 1.78 -3.11
N GLU A 108 -7.51 1.70 -1.77
CA GLU A 108 -8.66 1.87 -0.89
C GLU A 108 -9.30 3.26 -1.03
N ILE A 109 -8.49 4.32 -1.14
CA ILE A 109 -8.97 5.69 -1.41
C ILE A 109 -9.67 5.75 -2.77
N ALA A 110 -9.05 5.20 -3.82
CA ALA A 110 -9.65 5.20 -5.16
C ALA A 110 -10.99 4.42 -5.21
N ILE A 111 -11.10 3.32 -4.46
CA ILE A 111 -12.34 2.56 -4.28
C ILE A 111 -13.39 3.41 -3.56
N SER A 112 -13.00 4.12 -2.50
CA SER A 112 -13.88 5.04 -1.78
C SER A 112 -14.38 6.17 -2.67
N ASP A 113 -13.51 6.78 -3.47
CA ASP A 113 -13.87 7.86 -4.40
C ASP A 113 -14.85 7.39 -5.49
N LYS A 114 -14.78 6.11 -5.85
CA LYS A 114 -15.74 5.42 -6.74
C LYS A 114 -17.06 5.04 -6.04
N GLY A 115 -17.19 5.25 -4.74
CA GLY A 115 -18.36 4.86 -3.95
C GLY A 115 -18.44 3.35 -3.68
N GLY A 116 -17.31 2.64 -3.69
CA GLY A 116 -17.24 1.22 -3.33
C GLY A 116 -17.85 0.25 -4.36
N THR A 117 -18.21 0.72 -5.56
CA THR A 117 -18.81 -0.11 -6.60
C THR A 117 -18.13 0.07 -7.95
N LEU A 118 -18.13 -0.99 -8.76
CA LEU A 118 -17.66 -0.99 -10.15
C LEU A 118 -18.72 -1.67 -11.02
N LEU A 119 -19.21 -0.96 -12.03
CA LEU A 119 -20.24 -1.46 -12.95
C LEU A 119 -21.51 -2.00 -12.24
N GLY A 120 -21.87 -1.43 -11.08
CA GLY A 120 -23.02 -1.85 -10.28
C GLY A 120 -22.76 -3.02 -9.33
N HIS A 121 -21.53 -3.54 -9.29
CA HIS A 121 -21.10 -4.59 -8.37
C HIS A 121 -20.32 -4.01 -7.18
N PRO A 122 -20.48 -4.51 -5.96
CA PRO A 122 -19.61 -4.16 -4.84
C PRO A 122 -18.15 -4.50 -5.16
N ILE A 123 -17.21 -3.66 -4.74
CA ILE A 123 -15.79 -3.99 -4.82
C ILE A 123 -15.38 -4.72 -3.53
N GLN A 124 -14.87 -5.94 -3.68
CA GLN A 124 -14.14 -6.63 -2.62
C GLN A 124 -12.64 -6.44 -2.88
N PHE A 125 -11.89 -5.97 -1.89
CA PHE A 125 -10.46 -5.68 -2.04
C PHE A 125 -9.68 -6.27 -0.86
N ASP A 126 -8.96 -7.36 -1.12
CA ASP A 126 -8.13 -8.06 -0.14
C ASP A 126 -7.03 -8.86 -0.87
N GLY A 127 -6.02 -9.30 -0.14
CA GLY A 127 -4.85 -9.99 -0.70
C GLY A 127 -3.67 -10.04 0.26
N GLU A 128 -2.56 -10.61 -0.20
CA GLU A 128 -1.32 -10.77 0.58
C GLU A 128 -0.06 -10.55 -0.25
#